data_AF-A0A7C5AG73-F1
#
_entry.id   AF-A0A7C5AG73-F1
#
_cell.length_a   1.000
_cell.length_b   1.000
_cell.length_c   1.000
_cell.angle_alpha   90.00
_cell.angle_beta   90.00
_cell.angle_gamma   90.00
#
_symmetry.space_group_name_H-M   'P 1'
#
loop_
_entity.id
_entity.type
_entity.pdbx_description
1 polymer ?
#
loop_
_entity_poly.entity_id
_entity_poly.type
_entity_poly.pdbx_seq_one_letter_code
_entity_poly.pdbx_strand_id
1 'polypeptide(L)'
;MNRRFAKSERPAKLTAMDEAKKNRFPEEASQVVAPCADLATTLDFFMRELGFHLEMIFPADRPRVAVIAGRGVRLRLDAKAAGSPVTLRLPCEPSEEPRVLIAPGGTTIDLVSPLAPVEVPPLRPEFVLVDPPSQDAWNTGRAGMLYRDLIPGRLGGRFIA
;
A
#
# COMPACT_ATOMS: atom_id res chain seq x y z
N MET A 1 -62.31 -7.75 -24.30
CA MET A 1 -61.84 -9.08 -23.84
C MET A 1 -60.33 -9.16 -24.08
N ASN A 2 -59.56 -9.74 -23.14
CA ASN A 2 -58.10 -10.00 -23.14
C ASN A 2 -57.22 -8.85 -22.61
N ARG A 3 -57.11 -8.72 -21.28
CA ARG A 3 -56.25 -9.45 -20.30
C ARG A 3 -54.81 -8.91 -20.25
N ARG A 4 -54.59 -8.22 -19.12
CA ARG A 4 -53.36 -7.66 -18.55
C ARG A 4 -52.27 -8.73 -18.39
N PHE A 5 -51.03 -8.37 -18.71
CA PHE A 5 -49.84 -8.97 -18.11
C PHE A 5 -49.05 -7.87 -17.40
N ALA A 6 -49.08 -7.91 -16.07
CA ALA A 6 -48.24 -7.09 -15.22
C ALA A 6 -46.80 -7.61 -15.32
N LYS A 7 -45.87 -6.78 -15.79
CA LYS A 7 -44.43 -7.05 -15.66
C LYS A 7 -44.03 -6.48 -14.30
N SER A 8 -43.81 -7.36 -13.31
CA SER A 8 -43.31 -6.95 -12.00
C SER A 8 -41.85 -6.53 -12.12
N GLU A 9 -41.55 -5.33 -11.65
CA GLU A 9 -40.19 -4.86 -11.43
C GLU A 9 -39.49 -5.76 -10.41
N ARG A 10 -38.25 -6.15 -10.70
CA ARG A 10 -37.26 -6.54 -9.69
C ARG A 10 -36.05 -5.63 -9.92
N PRO A 11 -35.62 -4.82 -8.94
CA PRO A 11 -34.46 -3.97 -9.13
C PRO A 11 -33.20 -4.83 -9.11
N ALA A 12 -32.41 -4.77 -10.18
CA ALA A 12 -31.05 -5.28 -10.23
C ALA A 12 -30.16 -4.39 -9.33
N LYS A 13 -30.14 -4.68 -8.03
CA LYS A 13 -29.07 -4.29 -7.11
C LYS A 13 -28.60 -5.57 -6.45
N LEU A 14 -27.38 -6.01 -6.78
CA LEU A 14 -26.39 -6.65 -5.90
C LEU A 14 -25.37 -7.43 -6.73
N THR A 15 -24.37 -6.76 -7.32
CA THR A 15 -23.13 -7.44 -7.78
C THR A 15 -21.97 -6.48 -8.11
N ALA A 16 -21.91 -5.28 -7.51
CA ALA A 16 -20.79 -4.35 -7.72
C ALA A 16 -19.80 -4.30 -6.55
N MET A 17 -20.00 -5.10 -5.49
CA MET A 17 -19.16 -5.03 -4.27
C MET A 17 -18.24 -6.25 -4.07
N ASP A 18 -18.29 -7.25 -4.95
CA ASP A 18 -17.52 -8.49 -4.78
C ASP A 18 -16.30 -8.65 -5.70
N GLU A 19 -16.13 -7.76 -6.70
CA GLU A 19 -14.98 -7.85 -7.61
C GLU A 19 -13.71 -7.15 -7.07
N ALA A 20 -13.83 -6.26 -6.09
CA ALA A 20 -12.70 -5.52 -5.52
C ALA A 20 -11.74 -6.37 -4.66
N LYS A 21 -12.02 -7.66 -4.47
CA LYS A 21 -11.17 -8.59 -3.69
C LYS A 21 -10.36 -9.55 -4.54
N LYS A 22 -10.53 -9.59 -5.86
CA LYS A 22 -9.92 -10.62 -6.71
C LYS A 22 -8.68 -10.07 -7.41
N ASN A 23 -7.52 -10.39 -6.86
CA ASN A 23 -6.18 -10.12 -7.37
C ASN A 23 -5.75 -8.64 -7.38
N ARG A 24 -5.09 -8.21 -6.29
CA ARG A 24 -4.54 -6.85 -6.20
C ARG A 24 -3.26 -6.65 -7.03
N PHE A 25 -2.70 -7.71 -7.63
CA PHE A 25 -1.47 -7.65 -8.42
C PHE A 25 -1.60 -8.48 -9.72
N PRO A 26 -1.40 -7.88 -10.91
CA PRO A 26 -1.30 -8.63 -12.17
C PRO A 26 -0.02 -9.48 -12.22
N GLU A 27 0.03 -10.48 -13.12
CA GLU A 27 1.20 -11.38 -13.26
C GLU A 27 2.52 -10.62 -13.47
N GLU A 28 2.47 -9.46 -14.15
CA GLU A 28 3.59 -8.56 -14.44
C GLU A 28 3.97 -7.58 -13.30
N ALA A 29 3.33 -7.67 -12.13
CA ALA A 29 3.64 -6.79 -11.01
C ALA A 29 5.07 -7.01 -10.48
N SER A 30 5.79 -5.91 -10.19
CA SER A 30 7.13 -5.94 -9.60
C SER A 30 7.15 -6.71 -8.27
N GLN A 31 8.28 -7.34 -7.97
CA GLN A 31 8.46 -8.19 -6.79
C GLN A 31 9.69 -7.75 -6.01
N VAL A 32 9.61 -7.78 -4.68
CA VAL A 32 10.80 -7.67 -3.83
C VAL A 32 11.38 -9.06 -3.61
N VAL A 33 12.65 -9.24 -3.93
CA VAL A 33 13.33 -10.52 -3.73
C VAL A 33 13.81 -10.61 -2.29
N ALA A 34 13.40 -11.66 -1.59
CA ALA A 34 13.88 -11.98 -0.26
C ALA A 34 14.61 -13.34 -0.30
N PRO A 35 15.90 -13.40 0.10
CA PRO A 35 16.60 -14.68 0.19
C PRO A 35 15.97 -15.54 1.28
N CYS A 36 15.75 -16.82 1.00
CA CYS A 36 15.20 -17.77 1.97
C CYS A 36 15.99 -19.08 1.98
N ALA A 37 16.60 -19.44 3.12
CA ALA A 37 17.38 -20.68 3.20
C ALA A 37 16.49 -21.94 3.12
N ASP A 38 15.29 -21.88 3.72
CA ASP A 38 14.30 -22.95 3.72
C ASP A 38 12.94 -22.41 3.28
N LEU A 39 12.59 -22.68 2.03
CA LEU A 39 11.36 -22.17 1.42
C LEU A 39 10.10 -22.66 2.15
N ALA A 40 10.06 -23.91 2.64
CA ALA A 40 8.86 -24.46 3.27
C ALA A 40 8.56 -23.76 4.59
N THR A 41 9.57 -23.66 5.46
CA THR A 41 9.44 -22.98 6.75
C THR A 41 9.18 -21.49 6.57
N THR A 42 9.82 -20.84 5.59
CA THR A 42 9.56 -19.43 5.27
C THR A 42 8.12 -19.24 4.77
N LEU A 43 7.60 -20.13 3.92
CA LEU A 43 6.21 -20.05 3.45
C LEU A 43 5.21 -20.20 4.61
N ASP A 44 5.42 -21.17 5.49
CA ASP A 44 4.55 -21.35 6.66
C ASP A 44 4.51 -20.11 7.55
N PHE A 45 5.67 -19.48 7.81
CA PHE A 45 5.76 -18.21 8.54
C PHE A 45 4.93 -17.10 7.86
N PHE A 46 5.18 -16.82 6.58
CA PHE A 46 4.49 -15.73 5.90
C PHE A 46 2.99 -15.99 5.71
N MET A 47 2.60 -17.23 5.41
CA MET A 47 1.21 -17.55 5.12
C MET A 47 0.37 -17.71 6.39
N ARG A 48 0.88 -18.41 7.40
CA ARG A 48 0.10 -18.70 8.61
C ARG A 48 0.17 -17.59 9.65
N GLU A 49 1.34 -16.99 9.85
CA GLU A 49 1.51 -15.97 10.88
C GLU A 49 1.19 -14.55 10.37
N LEU A 50 1.52 -14.27 9.10
CA LEU A 50 1.37 -12.92 8.53
C LEU A 50 0.24 -12.79 7.50
N GLY A 51 -0.50 -13.88 7.24
CA GLY A 51 -1.67 -13.87 6.37
C GLY A 51 -1.38 -13.61 4.88
N PHE A 52 -0.15 -13.87 4.43
CA PHE A 52 0.15 -13.87 2.99
C PHE A 52 -0.51 -15.06 2.30
N HIS A 53 -0.72 -14.95 0.99
CA HIS A 53 -1.17 -16.05 0.16
C HIS A 53 -0.15 -16.34 -0.95
N LEU A 54 -0.09 -17.60 -1.33
CA LEU A 54 0.76 -18.06 -2.42
C LEU A 54 0.12 -17.70 -3.77
N GLU A 55 0.88 -17.02 -4.62
CA GLU A 55 0.46 -16.74 -6.00
C GLU A 55 1.09 -17.73 -6.99
N MET A 56 2.39 -18.02 -6.82
CA MET A 56 3.15 -18.87 -7.74
C MET A 56 4.22 -19.65 -6.99
N ILE A 57 4.49 -20.89 -7.40
CA ILE A 57 5.58 -21.70 -6.85
C ILE A 57 6.22 -22.54 -7.96
N PHE A 58 7.55 -22.59 -8.00
CA PHE A 58 8.26 -23.36 -9.02
C PHE A 58 9.69 -23.75 -8.62
N PRO A 59 10.27 -24.79 -9.28
CA PRO A 59 9.55 -25.79 -10.09
C PRO A 59 8.61 -26.65 -9.23
N ALA A 60 7.61 -27.30 -9.83
CA ALA A 60 6.56 -28.03 -9.10
C ALA A 60 7.11 -29.19 -8.24
N ASP A 61 8.06 -29.97 -8.76
CA ASP A 61 8.56 -31.17 -8.07
C ASP A 61 9.54 -30.87 -6.93
N ARG A 62 10.30 -29.78 -7.05
CA ARG A 62 11.28 -29.35 -6.05
C ARG A 62 11.25 -27.82 -5.94
N PRO A 63 10.24 -27.26 -5.26
CA PRO A 63 10.07 -25.83 -5.12
C PRO A 63 11.33 -25.15 -4.58
N ARG A 64 11.77 -24.10 -5.29
CA ARG A 64 12.91 -23.28 -4.89
C ARG A 64 12.60 -21.80 -4.90
N VAL A 65 11.52 -21.43 -5.59
CA VAL A 65 11.01 -20.08 -5.66
C VAL A 65 9.52 -20.12 -5.37
N ALA A 66 9.07 -19.20 -4.52
CA ALA A 66 7.67 -18.88 -4.37
C ALA A 66 7.44 -17.38 -4.47
N VAL A 67 6.35 -16.99 -5.13
CA VAL A 67 5.84 -15.63 -5.13
C VAL A 67 4.62 -15.61 -4.24
N ILE A 68 4.67 -14.77 -3.21
CA ILE A 68 3.59 -14.56 -2.25
C ILE A 68 3.15 -13.10 -2.27
N ALA A 69 1.89 -12.87 -1.99
CA ALA A 69 1.33 -11.52 -1.86
C ALA A 69 0.51 -11.40 -0.59
N GLY A 70 0.53 -10.21 -0.01
CA GLY A 70 -0.15 -9.92 1.25
C GLY A 70 0.20 -8.54 1.73
N ARG A 71 -0.70 -7.93 2.51
CA ARG A 71 -0.42 -6.67 3.24
C ARG A 71 0.15 -5.54 2.36
N GLY A 72 -0.27 -5.50 1.09
CA GLY A 72 0.12 -4.49 0.11
C GLY A 72 1.48 -4.70 -0.56
N VAL A 73 2.18 -5.81 -0.31
CA VAL A 73 3.48 -6.14 -0.92
C VAL A 73 3.47 -7.50 -1.61
N ARG A 74 4.32 -7.63 -2.63
CA ARG A 74 4.56 -8.87 -3.38
C ARG A 74 6.01 -9.29 -3.19
N LEU A 75 6.23 -10.47 -2.63
CA LEU A 75 7.55 -10.98 -2.30
C LEU A 75 7.87 -12.20 -3.15
N ARG A 76 9.09 -12.22 -3.70
CA ARG A 76 9.70 -13.40 -4.30
C ARG A 76 10.65 -14.01 -3.27
N LEU A 77 10.24 -15.12 -2.70
CA LEU A 77 11.07 -15.97 -1.86
C LEU A 77 11.91 -16.85 -2.78
N ASP A 78 13.22 -16.70 -2.77
CA ASP A 78 14.12 -17.43 -3.68
C ASP A 78 15.29 -18.02 -2.89
N ALA A 79 15.39 -19.35 -2.89
CA ALA A 79 16.41 -20.07 -2.14
C ALA A 79 17.82 -19.96 -2.71
N LYS A 80 17.96 -19.39 -3.91
CA LYS A 80 19.26 -19.15 -4.55
C LYS A 80 19.55 -17.66 -4.75
N ALA A 81 18.66 -16.76 -4.33
CA ALA A 81 18.91 -15.33 -4.45
C ALA A 81 20.15 -14.95 -3.65
N ALA A 82 21.09 -14.30 -4.34
CA ALA A 82 22.20 -13.62 -3.69
C ALA A 82 21.70 -12.29 -3.12
N GLY A 83 21.97 -12.02 -1.85
CA GLY A 83 21.59 -10.77 -1.19
C GLY A 83 21.53 -10.91 0.32
N SER A 84 21.51 -9.76 0.99
CA SER A 84 21.26 -9.70 2.43
C SER A 84 19.76 -9.83 2.72
N PRO A 85 19.38 -10.35 3.89
CA PRO A 85 17.98 -10.33 4.31
C PRO A 85 17.40 -8.92 4.30
N VAL A 86 16.12 -8.80 3.95
CA VAL A 86 15.42 -7.51 3.86
C VAL A 86 14.68 -7.19 5.15
N THR A 87 14.32 -5.91 5.33
CA THR A 87 13.40 -5.49 6.39
C THR A 87 12.10 -5.00 5.77
N LEU A 88 10.97 -5.60 6.17
CA LEU A 88 9.64 -5.19 5.74
C LEU A 88 8.92 -4.54 6.91
N ARG A 89 8.48 -3.30 6.72
CA ARG A 89 7.65 -2.58 7.69
C ARG A 89 6.19 -2.69 7.27
N LEU A 90 5.39 -3.40 8.06
CA LEU A 90 4.00 -3.72 7.73
C LEU A 90 3.06 -3.10 8.77
N PRO A 91 1.97 -2.43 8.36
CA PRO A 91 0.98 -1.92 9.30
C PRO A 91 0.23 -3.08 9.96
N CYS A 92 0.10 -3.05 11.30
CA CYS A 92 -0.65 -4.04 12.07
C CYS A 92 -2.10 -4.10 11.61
N GLU A 93 -2.64 -5.31 11.55
CA GLU A 93 -4.10 -5.48 11.48
C GLU A 93 -4.74 -5.12 12.84
N PRO A 94 -6.04 -4.78 12.90
CA PRO A 94 -6.67 -4.31 14.15
C PRO A 94 -6.56 -5.26 15.35
N SER A 95 -6.33 -6.55 15.12
CA SER A 95 -6.17 -7.58 16.16
C SER A 95 -4.70 -7.88 16.51
N GLU A 96 -3.74 -7.23 15.85
CA GLU A 96 -2.31 -7.46 16.07
C GLU A 96 -1.68 -6.33 16.89
N GLU A 97 -0.76 -6.70 17.77
CA GLU A 97 0.10 -5.75 18.47
C GLU A 97 1.42 -5.51 17.72
N PRO A 98 1.97 -4.29 17.75
CA PRO A 98 3.27 -3.97 17.17
C PRO A 98 4.38 -4.82 17.77
N ARG A 99 5.18 -5.44 16.91
CA ARG A 99 6.30 -6.31 17.30
C ARG A 99 7.25 -6.52 16.14
N VAL A 100 8.48 -6.90 16.46
CA VAL A 100 9.47 -7.32 15.47
C VAL A 100 9.52 -8.84 15.43
N LEU A 101 9.42 -9.40 14.23
CA LEU A 101 9.57 -10.83 13.96
C LEU A 101 10.74 -11.05 13.02
N ILE A 102 11.39 -12.20 13.13
CA ILE A 102 12.48 -12.60 12.23
C ILE A 102 12.03 -13.86 11.51
N ALA A 103 11.86 -13.75 10.19
CA ALA A 103 11.52 -14.87 9.35
C ALA A 103 12.71 -15.84 9.23
N PRO A 104 12.47 -17.13 8.96
CA PRO A 104 13.53 -18.07 8.59
C PRO A 104 14.35 -17.52 7.41
N GLY A 105 15.66 -17.42 7.58
CA GLY A 105 16.56 -16.76 6.63
C GLY A 105 16.91 -15.31 6.97
N GLY A 106 16.40 -14.76 8.08
CA GLY A 106 16.85 -13.49 8.66
C GLY A 106 16.08 -12.25 8.19
N THR A 107 15.08 -12.41 7.32
CA THR A 107 14.23 -11.29 6.88
C THR A 107 13.48 -10.75 8.10
N THR A 108 13.60 -9.45 8.36
CA THR A 108 12.99 -8.82 9.54
C THR A 108 11.64 -8.24 9.18
N ILE A 109 10.62 -8.53 9.99
CA ILE A 109 9.26 -8.01 9.84
C ILE A 109 8.97 -7.09 11.01
N ASP A 110 8.87 -5.80 10.74
CA ASP A 110 8.52 -4.76 11.71
C ASP A 110 7.02 -4.47 11.60
N LEU A 111 6.24 -5.08 12.50
CA LEU A 111 4.81 -4.81 12.61
C LEU A 111 4.62 -3.52 13.40
N VAL A 112 4.09 -2.50 12.73
CA VAL A 112 3.95 -1.16 13.31
C VAL A 112 2.51 -0.73 13.37
N SER A 113 2.16 0.07 14.38
CA SER A 113 0.86 0.73 14.40
C SER A 113 0.66 1.52 13.10
N PRO A 114 -0.54 1.47 12.49
CA PRO A 114 -0.86 2.31 11.35
C PRO A 114 -0.54 3.77 11.66
N LEU A 115 -0.01 4.49 10.67
CA LEU A 115 0.28 5.91 10.83
C LEU A 115 -1.02 6.65 11.17
N ALA A 116 -0.98 7.50 12.20
CA ALA A 116 -2.11 8.36 12.51
C ALA A 116 -2.46 9.21 11.27
N PRO A 117 -3.76 9.37 10.94
CA PRO A 117 -4.15 10.27 9.88
C PRO A 117 -3.53 11.66 10.09
N VAL A 118 -3.04 12.27 9.02
CA VAL A 118 -2.51 13.63 9.09
C VAL A 118 -3.65 14.55 9.52
N GLU A 119 -3.48 15.23 10.65
CA GLU A 119 -4.42 16.24 11.10
C GLU A 119 -4.34 17.45 10.16
N VAL A 120 -5.42 17.72 9.45
CA VAL A 120 -5.51 18.87 8.55
C VAL A 120 -6.23 20.01 9.29
N PRO A 121 -5.57 21.15 9.55
CA PRO A 121 -6.17 22.29 10.24
C PRO A 121 -7.47 22.76 9.57
N PRO A 122 -8.44 23.29 10.33
CA PRO A 122 -9.66 23.85 9.75
C PRO A 122 -9.33 25.01 8.82
N LEU A 123 -10.10 25.14 7.74
CA LEU A 123 -9.96 26.25 6.80
C LEU A 123 -10.27 27.57 7.52
N ARG A 124 -9.36 28.54 7.44
CA ARG A 124 -9.61 29.94 7.81
C ARG A 124 -9.69 30.77 6.53
N PRO A 125 -10.90 31.07 6.01
CA PRO A 125 -11.04 31.84 4.79
C PRO A 125 -10.44 33.24 4.97
N GLU A 126 -9.61 33.64 4.03
CA GLU A 126 -8.95 34.94 4.02
C GLU A 126 -8.83 35.43 2.58
N PHE A 127 -9.02 36.72 2.36
CA PHE A 127 -8.69 37.36 1.10
C PHE A 127 -7.21 37.74 1.13
N VAL A 128 -6.40 37.08 0.30
CA VAL A 128 -4.96 37.31 0.23
C VAL A 128 -4.63 37.98 -1.10
N LEU A 129 -4.04 39.17 -1.03
CA LEU A 129 -3.45 39.86 -2.16
C LEU A 129 -1.93 39.91 -1.95
N VAL A 130 -1.18 39.31 -2.87
CA VAL A 130 0.29 39.30 -2.83
C VAL A 130 0.81 40.09 -4.02
N ASP A 131 1.56 41.16 -3.74
CA ASP A 131 2.19 41.97 -4.77
C ASP A 131 3.30 41.21 -5.51
N PRO A 132 3.62 41.58 -6.76
CA PRO A 132 4.75 41.00 -7.48
C PRO A 132 6.05 41.24 -6.70
N PRO A 133 6.82 40.20 -6.36
CA PRO A 133 8.05 40.37 -5.61
C PRO A 133 9.17 40.98 -6.48
N SER A 134 10.16 41.58 -5.84
CA SER A 134 11.49 41.74 -6.45
C SER A 134 12.08 40.36 -6.78
N GLN A 135 13.10 40.28 -7.65
CA GLN A 135 13.72 38.99 -8.02
C GLN A 135 14.20 38.17 -6.80
N ASP A 136 14.47 38.81 -5.66
CA ASP A 136 15.01 38.19 -4.45
C ASP A 136 13.98 37.48 -3.56
N ALA A 137 12.66 37.56 -3.84
CA ALA A 137 11.63 36.90 -3.01
C ALA A 137 11.19 35.51 -3.50
N TRP A 138 11.89 34.96 -4.50
CA TRP A 138 11.67 33.60 -4.98
C TRP A 138 12.46 32.59 -4.15
N ASN A 139 11.81 31.49 -3.77
CA ASN A 139 12.44 30.41 -3.01
C ASN A 139 12.62 29.17 -3.90
N THR A 140 13.73 28.46 -3.72
CA THR A 140 13.95 27.17 -4.39
C THR A 140 13.13 26.09 -3.69
N GLY A 141 12.19 25.48 -4.41
CA GLY A 141 11.39 24.37 -3.92
C GLY A 141 12.12 23.02 -3.98
N ARG A 142 11.46 21.96 -3.51
CA ARG A 142 12.03 20.60 -3.46
C ARG A 142 12.41 20.02 -4.83
N ALA A 143 11.82 20.54 -5.91
CA ALA A 143 12.13 20.16 -7.28
C ALA A 143 13.23 21.02 -7.93
N GLY A 144 13.89 21.91 -7.17
CA GLY A 144 14.90 22.83 -7.70
C GLY A 144 14.36 24.00 -8.52
N MET A 145 13.04 24.10 -8.67
CA MET A 145 12.37 25.21 -9.35
C MET A 145 12.16 26.38 -8.38
N LEU A 146 12.08 27.60 -8.92
CA LEU A 146 11.72 28.80 -8.15
C LEU A 146 10.20 28.85 -7.93
N TYR A 147 9.79 29.05 -6.68
CA TYR A 147 8.40 29.23 -6.27
C TYR A 147 8.25 30.52 -5.45
N ARG A 148 7.03 31.04 -5.43
CA ARG A 148 6.63 32.16 -4.56
C ARG A 148 5.41 31.74 -3.75
N ASP A 149 5.39 32.15 -2.48
CA ASP A 149 4.26 31.86 -1.59
C ASP A 149 3.10 32.81 -1.91
N LEU A 150 1.99 32.27 -2.43
CA LEU A 150 0.79 33.03 -2.78
C LEU A 150 -0.23 33.13 -1.64
N ILE A 151 -0.03 32.35 -0.58
CA ILE A 151 -0.92 32.29 0.57
C ILE A 151 -0.08 32.16 1.84
N PRO A 152 0.63 33.22 2.27
CA PRO A 152 1.57 33.13 3.40
C PRO A 152 0.94 32.58 4.69
N GLY A 153 -0.33 32.91 4.95
CA GLY A 153 -1.10 32.40 6.09
C GLY A 153 -1.64 30.97 5.92
N ARG A 154 -1.47 30.37 4.73
CA ARG A 154 -1.87 29.00 4.37
C ARG A 154 -3.34 28.69 4.66
N LEU A 155 -4.16 29.76 4.71
CA LEU A 155 -5.57 29.77 5.13
C LEU A 155 -5.81 28.98 6.41
N GLY A 156 -5.01 29.32 7.44
CA GLY A 156 -5.01 28.66 8.74
C GLY A 156 -4.07 27.46 8.83
N GLY A 157 -2.98 27.45 8.05
CA GLY A 157 -2.03 26.33 8.02
C GLY A 157 -2.55 25.08 7.31
N ARG A 158 -3.72 25.17 6.65
CA ARG A 158 -4.37 24.05 5.96
C ARG A 158 -3.69 23.69 4.64
N PHE A 159 -3.12 24.67 3.94
CA PHE A 159 -2.49 24.48 2.63
C PHE A 159 -0.97 24.57 2.69
N ILE A 160 -0.30 24.01 1.68
CA ILE A 160 1.13 24.19 1.45
C ILE A 160 1.30 25.03 0.18
N ALA A 161 1.97 26.17 0.30
CA ALA A 161 2.40 27.03 -0.78
C ALA A 161 3.91 27.33 -0.69
#